data_AF-A0A521I7J7-F1
#
_entry.id   AF-A0A521I7J7-F1
#
_cell.length_a   1.000
_cell.length_b   1.000
_cell.length_c   1.000
_cell.angle_alpha   90.00
_cell.angle_beta   90.00
_cell.angle_gamma   90.00
#
_symmetry.space_group_name_H-M   'P 1'
#
loop_
_entity.id
_entity.type
_entity.pdbx_description
1 polymer ?
#
loop_
_entity_poly.entity_id
_entity_poly.type
_entity_poly.pdbx_seq_one_letter_code
_entity_poly.pdbx_strand_id
1 'polypeptide(L)' 'MERIDERTYKFALRIIKLVSALAHNSTADVPGKQVLRSSTSIGANVEEAYAAVSAREFSQKMTS' A
#
# COMPACT_ATOMS: atom_id res chain seq x y z
N MET A 1 -14.92 -14.27 -3.78
CA MET A 1 -14.51 -13.00 -3.14
C MET A 1 -12.99 -12.96 -3.22
N GLU A 2 -12.40 -11.86 -3.69
CA GLU A 2 -10.94 -11.70 -3.77
C GLU A 2 -10.34 -11.49 -2.38
N ARG A 3 -9.17 -12.08 -2.09
CA ARG A 3 -8.52 -11.92 -0.78
C ARG A 3 -7.95 -10.51 -0.61
N ILE A 4 -7.71 -10.09 0.64
CA ILE A 4 -7.20 -8.74 0.93
C ILE A 4 -5.78 -8.56 0.38
N ASP A 5 -4.92 -9.57 0.49
CA ASP A 5 -3.56 -9.59 -0.07
C ASP A 5 -3.54 -9.41 -1.60
N GLU A 6 -4.44 -10.08 -2.32
CA GLU A 6 -4.56 -9.93 -3.77
C GLU A 6 -5.01 -8.50 -4.15
N ARG A 7 -5.93 -7.93 -3.36
CA ARG A 7 -6.42 -6.56 -3.56
C ARG A 7 -5.34 -5.51 -3.27
N THR A 8 -4.55 -5.67 -2.21
CA THR A 8 -3.47 -4.72 -1.87
C THR A 8 -2.32 -4.81 -2.87
N TYR A 9 -1.99 -6.02 -3.35
CA TYR A 9 -1.02 -6.20 -4.44
C TYR A 9 -1.46 -5.49 -5.73
N LYS A 10 -2.71 -5.70 -6.17
CA LYS A 10 -3.27 -5.00 -7.34
C LYS A 10 -3.30 -3.49 -7.15
N PHE A 11 -3.59 -3.02 -5.94
CA PHE A 11 -3.56 -1.60 -5.61
C PHE A 11 -2.15 -1.01 -5.75
N ALA A 12 -1.12 -1.67 -5.21
CA ALA A 12 0.28 -1.23 -5.35
C ALA A 12 0.70 -1.12 -6.83
N LEU A 13 0.35 -2.11 -7.66
CA LEU A 13 0.60 -2.05 -9.11
C LEU A 13 -0.09 -0.87 -9.80
N ARG A 14 -1.31 -0.52 -9.38
CA ARG A 14 -2.04 0.66 -9.91
C ARG A 14 -1.36 1.96 -9.51
N ILE A 15 -0.85 2.06 -8.29
CA ILE A 15 -0.13 3.25 -7.83
C ILE A 15 1.21 3.42 -8.58
N ILE A 16 1.95 2.33 -8.80
CA ILE A 16 3.17 2.38 -9.62
C ILE A 16 2.84 2.93 -11.01
N LYS A 17 1.81 2.40 -11.67
CA LYS A 17 1.36 2.89 -12.98
C LYS A 17 0.92 4.36 -12.96
N LEU A 18 0.21 4.78 -11.91
CA LEU A 18 -0.20 6.17 -11.73
C LEU A 18 1.01 7.10 -11.65
N VAL A 19 1.96 6.81 -10.75
CA VAL A 19 3.15 7.64 -10.55
C VAL A 19 4.03 7.67 -11.80
N SER A 20 4.17 6.53 -12.49
CA SER A 20 4.88 6.47 -13.78
C SER A 20 4.22 7.27 -14.89
N ALA A 21 2.91 7.55 -14.81
CA ALA A 21 2.18 8.34 -15.79
C ALA A 21 2.14 9.85 -15.45
N LEU A 22 2.63 10.26 -14.28
CA LEU A 22 2.70 11.67 -13.92
C LEU A 22 3.75 12.41 -14.75
N ALA A 23 3.50 13.69 -15.01
CA ALA A 23 4.49 14.54 -15.66
C ALA A 23 5.79 14.60 -14.84
N HIS A 24 6.94 14.51 -15.51
CA HIS A 24 8.25 14.63 -14.85
C HIS A 24 8.56 16.09 -14.52
N ASN A 25 7.91 16.61 -13.48
CA ASN A 25 8.13 17.95 -12.96
C ASN A 25 8.20 17.94 -11.43
N SER A 26 8.68 19.04 -10.85
CA SER A 26 8.84 19.18 -9.41
C SER A 26 7.52 19.12 -8.65
N THR A 27 6.40 19.48 -9.28
CA THR A 27 5.07 19.46 -8.64
C THR A 27 4.51 18.05 -8.50
N ALA A 28 4.89 17.12 -9.37
CA ALA A 28 4.48 15.72 -9.30
C ALA A 28 5.47 14.80 -8.58
N ASP A 29 6.75 15.18 -8.48
CA ASP A 29 7.80 14.32 -7.89
C ASP A 29 7.56 14.05 -6.39
N VAL A 30 7.28 15.10 -5.59
CA VAL A 30 7.04 14.96 -4.15
C VAL A 30 5.75 14.18 -3.86
N PRO A 31 4.58 14.53 -4.44
CA PRO A 31 3.35 13.76 -4.24
C PRO A 31 3.47 12.33 -4.77
N GLY A 32 4.12 12.14 -5.91
CA GLY A 32 4.34 10.81 -6.50
C GLY A 32 5.11 9.89 -5.55
N LYS A 33 6.22 10.37 -4.98
CA LYS A 33 7.01 9.63 -3.97
C LYS A 33 6.21 9.34 -2.70
N GLN A 34 5.43 10.30 -2.22
CA GLN A 34 4.60 10.12 -1.02
C GLN A 34 3.55 9.02 -1.22
N VAL A 35 2.84 9.06 -2.35
CA VAL A 35 1.81 8.08 -2.69
C VAL A 35 2.42 6.70 -2.94
N LEU A 36 3.59 6.63 -3.60
CA LEU A 36 4.30 5.36 -3.79
C LEU A 36 4.62 4.70 -2.45
N ARG A 37 5.17 5.46 -1.49
CA ARG A 37 5.55 4.94 -0.17
C ARG A 37 4.34 4.52 0.68
N SER A 38 3.28 5.32 0.72
CA SER A 38 2.07 4.98 1.49
C SER A 38 1.31 3.79 0.91
N SER A 39 1.38 3.59 -0.41
CA SER A 39 0.74 2.44 -1.04
C SER A 39 1.45 1.12 -0.75
N THR A 40 2.78 1.12 -0.62
CA THR A 40 3.54 -0.06 -0.21
C THR A 40 3.35 -0.43 1.26
N SER A 41 3.10 0.56 2.16
CA SER A 41 2.87 0.26 3.58
C SER A 41 1.56 -0.49 3.81
N ILE A 42 0.54 -0.28 2.97
CA ILE A 42 -0.72 -1.04 3.04
C ILE A 42 -0.48 -2.54 2.81
N GLY A 43 0.37 -2.90 1.84
CA GLY A 43 0.75 -4.30 1.60
C GLY A 43 1.52 -4.91 2.77
N ALA A 44 2.52 -4.17 3.28
CA ALA A 44 3.32 -4.60 4.43
C ALA A 44 2.44 -4.80 5.69
N ASN A 45 1.52 -3.88 5.96
CA ASN A 45 0.62 -3.96 7.11
C ASN A 45 -0.33 -5.15 7.02
N VAL A 46 -0.80 -5.51 5.83
CA VAL A 46 -1.62 -6.70 5.61
C VAL A 46 -0.83 -7.99 5.83
N GLU A 47 0.40 -8.08 5.33
CA GLU A 47 1.28 -9.23 5.57
C GLU A 47 1.60 -9.39 7.06
N GLU A 48 1.92 -8.29 7.74
CA GLU A 48 2.14 -8.29 9.20
C GLU A 48 0.89 -8.67 9.98
N ALA A 49 -0.30 -8.25 9.54
CA ALA A 49 -1.56 -8.66 10.15
C ALA A 49 -1.78 -10.17 10.01
N TYR A 50 -1.51 -10.75 8.84
CA TYR A 50 -1.62 -12.20 8.64
C TYR A 50 -0.61 -13.01 9.46
N ALA A 51 0.53 -12.42 9.80
CA ALA A 51 1.52 -13.01 10.69
C ALA A 51 1.24 -12.77 12.19
N ALA A 52 0.20 -12.00 12.54
CA ALA A 52 -0.10 -11.63 13.91
C ALA A 52 -0.49 -12.83 14.79
N VAL A 53 0.02 -12.86 16.03
CA VAL A 53 -0.18 -13.99 16.95
C VAL A 53 -1.47 -13.82 17.78
N SER A 54 -2.08 -12.64 17.75
CA SER A 54 -3.34 -12.35 18.46
C SER A 54 -4.31 -11.50 17.63
N ALA A 55 -5.62 -11.63 17.91
CA ALA A 55 -6.65 -10.83 17.26
C ALA A 55 -6.48 -9.30 17.48
N ARG A 56 -5.90 -8.90 18.62
CA ARG A 56 -5.56 -7.51 18.93
C ARG A 56 -4.47 -6.98 18.00
N GLU A 57 -3.39 -7.75 17.85
CA GLU A 57 -2.27 -7.39 16.98
C GLU A 57 -2.71 -7.34 15.51
N PHE A 58 -3.52 -8.30 15.07
CA PHE A 58 -4.16 -8.28 13.74
C PHE A 58 -4.92 -6.97 13.50
N SER A 59 -5.77 -6.57 14.45
CA SER A 59 -6.60 -5.36 14.33
C SER A 59 -5.77 -4.08 14.31
N GLN A 60 -4.69 -4.03 15.09
CA GLN A 60 -3.75 -2.91 15.09
C GLN A 60 -3.04 -2.78 13.74
N LYS A 61 -2.54 -3.89 13.17
CA LYS A 61 -1.86 -3.88 11.87
C LYS A 61 -2.79 -3.49 10.72
N MET A 62 -4.04 -3.95 10.73
CA MET A 62 -5.04 -3.58 9.71
C MET A 62 -5.47 -2.09 9.74
N THR A 63 -5.27 -1.40 10.87
CA THR A 63 -5.70 0.00 11.07
C THR A 63 -4.54 1.00 11.00
N SER A 64 -3.30 0.52 11.04
CA SER A 64 -2.08 1.33 11.08
C SER A 64 -1.61 1.79 9.70
#